data_AF-A0A960DDL0-F1
#
_entry.id   AF-A0A960DDL0-F1
#
_cell.length_a   1.000
_cell.length_b   1.000
_cell.length_c   1.000
_cell.angle_alpha   90.00
_cell.angle_beta   90.00
_cell.angle_gamma   90.00
#
_symmetry.space_group_name_H-M   'P 1'
#
loop_
_entity.id
_entity.type
_entity.pdbx_description
1 polymer ?
#
loop_
_entity_poly.entity_id
_entity_poly.type
_entity_poly.pdbx_seq_one_letter_code
_entity_poly.pdbx_strand_id
1 'polypeptide(L)'
;MSSAVTEPTRHTVLAEADSGAYHSLRQRPVTRAERYALGKSLRKRVPRRALADWTPPPDRPDPIHLININHRGRLDRLIPIRVGRMIASPYGFLRGTAVVMADDVARLPSTGITPVVCGDAHLGNFGFYASPERDLVIDLNDFDEAHPGGWEWDLRRLVASIWVAGRHNGAAEDECGSAVRSCVSAYRLEVRRLADEPLFSRSFTRLGVDRLAGEAAGPLADEVRRSAKRARNRTSDRALPRFTQEVDGVRRIVEEPPLITRLPEREAQALAEALDDYLPTLATHWRRVLGGYTLLDVAHKVVGVGSVGLRAYVALLEGSSSEDVVFLQLKQARRSVLARYVHGELALHSHQGQRVVEYQQALQTVSDPLLGWTTMGRRQYYVRQFRNMKGTIPLDAMDPKALIDYTGVVGQLLAKGHARTSGASMIAGYLGRSERVDDALCDFARRYADQTEADHAALVAAVDCGRLPVERGV
;
A
#
# COMPACT_ATOMS: atom_id res chain seq x y z
N MET A 1 -33.51 22.44 27.25
CA MET A 1 -33.12 21.15 26.62
C MET A 1 -32.14 21.47 25.51
N SER A 2 -30.84 21.45 25.82
CA SER A 2 -29.76 21.72 24.86
C SER A 2 -29.24 20.38 24.36
N SER A 3 -29.36 20.11 23.06
CA SER A 3 -28.87 18.88 22.45
C SER A 3 -27.35 18.86 22.50
N ALA A 4 -26.78 17.93 23.26
CA ALA A 4 -25.37 17.60 23.17
C ALA A 4 -25.11 17.02 21.78
N VAL A 5 -24.54 17.84 20.89
CA VAL A 5 -23.88 17.37 19.69
C VAL A 5 -22.66 16.58 20.18
N THR A 6 -22.78 15.26 20.17
CA THR A 6 -21.63 14.36 20.35
C THR A 6 -20.61 14.69 19.26
N GLU A 7 -19.48 15.30 19.63
CA GLU A 7 -18.32 15.36 18.74
C GLU A 7 -18.02 13.95 18.23
N PRO A 8 -17.72 13.75 16.94
CA PRO A 8 -17.28 12.46 16.44
C PRO A 8 -16.04 12.06 17.26
N THR A 9 -16.10 10.86 17.86
CA THR A 9 -15.03 10.31 18.68
C THR A 9 -13.70 10.41 17.94
N ARG A 10 -12.88 11.41 18.30
CA ARG A 10 -11.53 11.57 17.74
C ARG A 10 -10.78 10.26 17.94
N HIS A 11 -10.06 9.80 16.91
CA HIS A 11 -9.19 8.64 16.99
C HIS A 11 -8.23 8.81 18.19
N THR A 12 -8.53 8.13 19.29
CA THR A 12 -7.83 8.36 20.56
C THR A 12 -6.56 7.52 20.54
N VAL A 13 -5.41 8.19 20.43
CA VAL A 13 -4.10 7.56 20.58
C VAL A 13 -3.90 7.19 22.05
N LEU A 14 -3.56 5.94 22.35
CA LEU A 14 -3.24 5.54 23.71
C LEU A 14 -1.89 6.16 24.11
N ALA A 15 -1.88 7.05 25.10
CA ALA A 15 -0.64 7.59 25.68
C ALA A 15 0.25 6.48 26.28
N GLU A 16 -0.33 5.34 26.69
CA GLU A 16 0.40 4.17 27.20
C GLU A 16 1.04 3.33 26.08
N ALA A 17 0.77 3.65 24.81
CA ALA A 17 1.50 3.14 23.65
C ALA A 17 2.74 3.99 23.31
N ASP A 18 3.09 4.96 24.16
CA ASP A 18 4.21 5.89 23.96
C ASP A 18 5.51 5.13 23.66
N SER A 19 6.07 5.44 22.50
CA SER A 19 7.35 4.90 22.03
C SER A 19 8.54 5.53 22.75
N GLY A 20 8.33 6.46 23.69
CA GLY A 20 9.34 7.13 24.52
C GLY A 20 10.49 6.21 24.95
N ALA A 21 10.17 5.05 25.52
CA ALA A 21 11.16 4.08 25.99
C ALA A 21 11.99 3.43 24.86
N TYR A 22 11.51 3.42 23.62
CA TYR A 22 12.26 2.94 22.45
C TYR A 22 13.23 3.99 21.87
N HIS A 23 13.23 5.22 22.40
CA HIS A 23 14.19 6.26 22.04
C HIS A 23 15.42 6.29 22.95
N SER A 24 15.53 5.39 23.93
CA SER A 24 16.68 5.34 24.84
C SER A 24 17.13 3.91 25.17
N LEU A 25 18.41 3.61 24.92
CA LEU A 25 19.04 2.37 25.39
C LEU A 25 19.17 2.30 26.93
N ARG A 26 18.87 3.40 27.63
CA ARG A 26 18.95 3.51 29.10
C ARG A 26 17.59 3.31 29.79
N GLN A 27 16.50 3.25 29.03
CA GLN A 27 15.17 3.08 29.57
C GLN A 27 14.63 1.71 29.20
N ARG A 28 14.04 1.03 30.18
CA ARG A 28 13.41 -0.26 29.93
C ARG A 28 12.01 -0.03 29.35
N PRO A 29 11.66 -0.59 28.19
CA PRO A 29 10.29 -0.54 27.70
C PRO A 29 9.37 -1.40 28.56
N VAL A 30 8.07 -1.12 28.49
CA VAL A 30 6.99 -1.96 29.07
C VAL A 30 7.25 -3.43 28.73
N THR A 31 7.01 -4.34 29.66
CA THR A 31 7.30 -5.76 29.41
C THR A 31 6.35 -6.35 28.37
N ARG A 32 6.73 -7.47 27.76
CA ARG A 32 5.87 -8.18 26.81
C ARG A 32 4.56 -8.61 27.45
N ALA A 33 4.61 -9.14 28.68
CA ALA A 33 3.44 -9.59 29.42
C ALA A 33 2.45 -8.45 29.70
N GLU A 34 2.95 -7.29 30.11
CA GLU A 34 2.13 -6.09 30.32
C GLU A 34 1.48 -5.60 29.02
N ARG A 35 2.21 -5.58 27.89
CA ARG A 35 1.63 -5.23 26.59
C ARG A 35 0.51 -6.19 26.17
N TYR A 36 0.67 -7.50 26.42
CA TYR A 36 -0.39 -8.47 26.19
C TYR A 36 -1.62 -8.21 27.07
N ALA A 37 -1.40 -7.88 28.35
CA ALA A 37 -2.46 -7.55 29.28
C ALA A 37 -3.20 -6.26 28.88
N LEU A 38 -2.47 -5.23 28.43
CA LEU A 38 -3.02 -3.99 27.89
C LEU A 38 -3.88 -4.28 26.66
N GLY A 39 -3.37 -5.02 25.68
CA GLY A 39 -4.16 -5.47 24.53
C GLY A 39 -5.46 -6.19 24.92
N LYS A 40 -5.37 -7.09 25.90
CA LYS A 40 -6.53 -7.83 26.43
C LYS A 40 -7.53 -6.90 27.12
N SER A 41 -7.09 -5.88 27.85
CA SER A 41 -7.96 -4.94 28.57
C SER A 41 -8.78 -4.06 27.64
N LEU A 42 -8.24 -3.72 26.46
CA LEU A 42 -8.92 -2.90 25.44
C LEU A 42 -10.24 -3.50 24.96
N ARG A 43 -10.45 -4.82 25.12
CA ARG A 43 -11.72 -5.50 24.83
C ARG A 43 -12.91 -4.97 25.63
N LYS A 44 -12.66 -4.32 26.78
CA LYS A 44 -13.71 -3.68 27.59
C LYS A 44 -14.23 -2.40 26.93
N ARG A 45 -13.36 -1.67 26.24
CA ARG A 45 -13.68 -0.43 25.53
C ARG A 45 -14.17 -0.69 24.11
N VAL A 46 -13.47 -1.56 23.40
CA VAL A 46 -13.82 -2.00 22.05
C VAL A 46 -14.00 -3.52 22.09
N PRO A 47 -15.23 -4.02 22.33
CA PRO A 47 -15.49 -5.44 22.24
C PRO A 47 -15.15 -5.96 20.84
N ARG A 48 -14.61 -7.17 20.73
CA ARG A 48 -14.23 -7.74 19.41
C ARG A 48 -15.37 -7.79 18.40
N ARG A 49 -16.61 -7.96 18.86
CA ARG A 49 -17.82 -7.90 18.02
C ARG A 49 -18.04 -6.54 17.36
N ALA A 50 -17.58 -5.44 17.98
CA ALA A 50 -17.68 -4.09 17.42
C ALA A 50 -16.78 -3.89 16.19
N LEU A 51 -15.88 -4.85 15.90
CA LEU A 51 -15.15 -4.86 14.63
C LEU A 51 -16.05 -5.20 13.44
N ALA A 52 -17.22 -5.82 13.66
CA ALA A 52 -18.23 -6.11 12.65
C ALA A 52 -19.06 -4.89 12.23
N ASP A 53 -19.00 -3.83 13.02
CA ASP A 53 -19.90 -2.69 12.87
C ASP A 53 -19.56 -1.92 11.59
N TRP A 54 -20.51 -1.94 10.66
CA TRP A 54 -20.59 -1.00 9.55
C TRP A 54 -22.04 -0.61 9.34
N THR A 55 -22.31 0.68 9.41
CA THR A 55 -23.55 1.33 8.96
C THR A 55 -23.16 2.75 8.58
N PRO A 56 -23.46 3.21 7.35
CA PRO A 56 -23.12 4.56 6.92
C PRO A 56 -23.78 5.57 7.86
N PRO A 57 -23.01 6.47 8.50
CA PRO A 57 -23.62 7.49 9.34
C PRO A 57 -24.45 8.47 8.48
N PRO A 58 -25.51 9.09 9.02
CA PRO A 58 -26.37 10.01 8.25
C PRO A 58 -25.62 11.21 7.65
N ASP A 59 -24.50 11.61 8.27
CA ASP A 59 -23.63 12.70 7.84
C ASP A 59 -22.38 12.21 7.08
N ARG A 60 -22.37 10.95 6.62
CA ARG A 60 -21.28 10.41 5.79
C ARG A 60 -21.08 11.30 4.56
N PRO A 61 -19.86 11.81 4.30
CA PRO A 61 -19.59 12.60 3.12
C PRO A 61 -19.92 11.86 1.82
N ASP A 62 -20.41 12.59 0.81
CA ASP A 62 -20.57 12.06 -0.55
C ASP A 62 -19.22 11.52 -1.07
N PRO A 63 -19.11 10.25 -1.50
CA PRO A 63 -17.87 9.70 -2.04
C PRO A 63 -17.33 10.52 -3.23
N ILE A 64 -18.21 11.14 -4.03
CA ILE A 64 -17.82 12.01 -5.15
C ILE A 64 -17.14 13.28 -4.65
N HIS A 65 -17.60 13.83 -3.53
CA HIS A 65 -16.95 14.97 -2.89
C HIS A 65 -15.52 14.63 -2.43
N LEU A 66 -15.33 13.47 -1.80
CA LEU A 66 -14.02 12.99 -1.37
C LEU A 66 -13.09 12.71 -2.57
N ILE A 67 -13.62 12.13 -3.65
CA ILE A 67 -12.90 11.92 -4.92
C ILE A 67 -12.43 13.26 -5.51
N ASN A 68 -13.29 14.29 -5.52
CA ASN A 68 -12.95 15.62 -6.00
C ASN A 68 -11.88 16.31 -5.14
N ILE A 69 -11.94 16.17 -3.82
CA ILE A 69 -10.86 16.63 -2.94
C ILE A 69 -9.55 15.93 -3.31
N ASN A 70 -9.59 14.62 -3.56
CA ASN A 70 -8.41 13.84 -3.91
C ASN A 70 -7.86 14.17 -5.32
N HIS A 71 -8.70 14.67 -6.23
CA HIS A 71 -8.28 15.20 -7.53
C HIS A 71 -7.46 16.49 -7.45
N ARG A 72 -7.63 17.31 -6.40
CA ARG A 72 -6.88 18.57 -6.26
C ARG A 72 -5.37 18.33 -6.35
N GLY A 73 -4.71 19.04 -7.27
CA GLY A 73 -3.27 18.96 -7.52
C GLY A 73 -2.80 17.85 -8.47
N ARG A 74 -3.72 17.00 -8.96
CA ARG A 74 -3.45 16.05 -10.04
C ARG A 74 -3.31 16.78 -11.38
N LEU A 75 -2.79 16.08 -12.39
CA LEU A 75 -2.76 16.54 -13.77
C LEU A 75 -4.15 16.37 -14.38
N ASP A 76 -4.80 17.48 -14.73
CA ASP A 76 -6.20 17.50 -15.19
C ASP A 76 -6.43 16.58 -16.39
N ARG A 77 -5.50 16.56 -17.36
CA ARG A 77 -5.56 15.68 -18.54
C ARG A 77 -5.57 14.18 -18.24
N LEU A 78 -5.22 13.77 -17.01
CA LEU A 78 -5.19 12.36 -16.59
C LEU A 78 -6.33 12.00 -15.63
N ILE A 79 -7.12 12.98 -15.18
CA ILE A 79 -8.31 12.73 -14.36
C ILE A 79 -9.32 11.80 -15.09
N PRO A 80 -9.61 11.99 -16.39
CA PRO A 80 -10.55 11.12 -17.11
C PRO A 80 -10.11 9.64 -17.10
N ILE A 81 -8.82 9.37 -17.25
CA ILE A 81 -8.24 8.01 -17.19
C ILE A 81 -8.39 7.42 -15.79
N ARG A 82 -8.17 8.22 -14.73
CA ARG A 82 -8.39 7.77 -13.35
C ARG A 82 -9.84 7.35 -13.14
N VAL A 83 -10.78 8.20 -13.58
CA VAL A 83 -12.22 7.92 -13.48
C VAL A 83 -12.58 6.67 -14.28
N GLY A 84 -12.07 6.52 -15.51
CA GLY A 84 -12.22 5.33 -16.34
C GLY A 84 -11.87 4.03 -15.62
N ARG A 85 -10.69 4.00 -15.00
CA ARG A 85 -10.21 2.85 -14.22
C ARG A 85 -11.04 2.58 -12.96
N MET A 86 -11.58 3.62 -12.33
CA MET A 86 -12.43 3.47 -11.15
C MET A 86 -13.83 2.99 -11.48
N ILE A 87 -14.40 3.38 -12.64
CA ILE A 87 -15.74 2.93 -13.04
C ILE A 87 -15.74 1.53 -13.66
N ALA A 88 -14.58 1.01 -14.07
CA ALA A 88 -14.47 -0.30 -14.72
C ALA A 88 -15.00 -1.46 -13.86
N SER A 89 -14.86 -1.40 -12.53
CA SER A 89 -15.45 -2.35 -11.60
C SER A 89 -15.48 -1.82 -10.16
N PRO A 90 -16.32 -2.39 -9.27
CA PRO A 90 -16.27 -2.08 -7.82
C PRO A 90 -14.88 -2.31 -7.21
N TYR A 91 -14.15 -3.32 -7.69
CA TYR A 91 -12.77 -3.57 -7.25
C TYR A 91 -11.81 -2.46 -7.73
N GLY A 92 -11.95 -2.01 -8.98
CA GLY A 92 -11.24 -0.85 -9.51
C GLY A 92 -11.53 0.43 -8.72
N PHE A 93 -12.79 0.66 -8.35
CA PHE A 93 -13.21 1.74 -7.47
C PHE A 93 -12.49 1.67 -6.12
N LEU A 94 -12.57 0.54 -5.41
CA LEU A 94 -11.95 0.36 -4.09
C LEU A 94 -10.45 0.68 -4.11
N ARG A 95 -9.73 0.20 -5.13
CA ARG A 95 -8.30 0.48 -5.33
C ARG A 95 -8.00 1.94 -5.66
N GLY A 96 -8.95 2.65 -6.26
CA GLY A 96 -8.82 4.05 -6.62
C GLY A 96 -9.15 5.02 -5.47
N THR A 97 -9.89 4.58 -4.45
CA THR A 97 -10.57 5.46 -3.50
C THR A 97 -10.21 5.19 -2.03
N ALA A 98 -8.92 4.97 -1.72
CA ALA A 98 -8.43 4.86 -0.34
C ALA A 98 -8.92 6.01 0.57
N VAL A 99 -9.07 7.22 0.02
CA VAL A 99 -9.61 8.39 0.72
C VAL A 99 -11.04 8.21 1.26
N VAL A 100 -11.89 7.44 0.58
CA VAL A 100 -13.29 7.20 0.99
C VAL A 100 -13.30 6.31 2.22
N MET A 101 -12.64 5.15 2.12
CA MET A 101 -12.57 4.23 3.25
C MET A 101 -11.79 4.79 4.42
N ALA A 102 -10.77 5.61 4.19
CA ALA A 102 -10.05 6.31 5.26
C ALA A 102 -10.99 7.19 6.11
N ASP A 103 -11.93 7.92 5.48
CA ASP A 103 -12.94 8.71 6.19
C ASP A 103 -13.89 7.83 7.00
N ASP A 104 -14.33 6.72 6.42
CA ASP A 104 -15.24 5.77 7.04
C ASP A 104 -14.61 5.08 8.27
N VAL A 105 -13.44 4.47 8.11
CA VAL A 105 -12.80 3.67 9.18
C VAL A 105 -12.24 4.54 10.30
N ALA A 106 -11.98 5.83 10.05
CA ALA A 106 -11.57 6.78 11.07
C ALA A 106 -12.68 7.08 12.10
N ARG A 107 -13.96 6.86 11.73
CA ARG A 107 -15.13 7.08 12.59
C ARG A 107 -15.56 5.81 13.35
N LEU A 108 -15.01 4.65 12.99
CA LEU A 108 -15.32 3.38 13.64
C LEU A 108 -14.60 3.22 14.98
N PRO A 109 -15.10 2.37 15.88
CA PRO A 109 -14.39 2.01 17.11
C PRO A 109 -12.94 1.58 16.81
N SER A 110 -12.00 2.18 17.54
CA SER A 110 -10.56 1.93 17.44
C SER A 110 -10.01 1.55 18.80
N THR A 111 -9.15 0.52 18.82
CA THR A 111 -8.43 0.12 20.03
C THR A 111 -7.41 1.15 20.49
N GLY A 112 -7.00 2.06 19.60
CA GLY A 112 -5.94 3.03 19.83
C GLY A 112 -4.53 2.44 19.78
N ILE A 113 -4.37 1.21 19.28
CA ILE A 113 -3.07 0.62 18.97
C ILE A 113 -2.64 1.09 17.58
N THR A 114 -1.58 1.90 17.52
CA THR A 114 -1.17 2.59 16.29
C THR A 114 0.21 2.16 15.77
N PRO A 115 0.34 0.97 15.15
CA PRO A 115 1.52 0.66 14.36
C PRO A 115 1.63 1.62 13.18
N VAL A 116 2.75 1.54 12.43
CA VAL A 116 2.74 2.04 11.05
C VAL A 116 1.84 1.09 10.26
N VAL A 117 0.86 1.64 9.58
CA VAL A 117 -0.03 0.93 8.66
C VAL A 117 0.33 1.29 7.21
N CYS A 118 0.05 0.41 6.26
CA CYS A 118 0.17 0.66 4.82
C CYS A 118 -0.80 1.77 4.37
N GLY A 119 -1.98 1.83 4.99
CA GLY A 119 -3.04 2.81 4.71
C GLY A 119 -3.84 2.53 3.44
N ASP A 120 -3.33 1.67 2.57
CA ASP A 120 -4.00 1.19 1.36
C ASP A 120 -3.95 -0.35 1.26
N ALA A 121 -4.05 -1.07 2.37
CA ALA A 121 -3.93 -2.54 2.35
C ALA A 121 -5.10 -3.20 1.60
N HIS A 122 -4.86 -3.68 0.38
CA HIS A 122 -5.82 -4.43 -0.43
C HIS A 122 -5.12 -5.54 -1.22
N LEU A 123 -5.85 -6.54 -1.75
CA LEU A 123 -5.24 -7.70 -2.46
C LEU A 123 -4.21 -7.32 -3.54
N GLY A 124 -4.47 -6.27 -4.33
CA GLY A 124 -3.55 -5.81 -5.37
C GLY A 124 -2.28 -5.08 -4.88
N ASN A 125 -2.13 -4.86 -3.57
CA ASN A 125 -0.99 -4.15 -2.96
C ASN A 125 0.03 -5.10 -2.33
N PHE A 126 0.00 -6.37 -2.72
CA PHE A 126 1.03 -7.36 -2.43
C PHE A 126 1.68 -7.84 -3.72
N GLY A 127 2.95 -8.19 -3.68
CA GLY A 127 3.60 -8.80 -4.85
C GLY A 127 5.11 -8.91 -4.74
N PHE A 128 5.69 -9.32 -5.87
CA PHE A 128 7.09 -9.70 -5.96
C PHE A 128 8.01 -8.52 -6.25
N TYR A 129 9.20 -8.57 -5.68
CA TYR A 129 10.34 -7.69 -6.00
C TYR A 129 11.65 -8.39 -5.61
N ALA A 130 12.79 -7.86 -6.05
CA ALA A 130 14.10 -8.41 -5.66
C ALA A 130 14.60 -7.80 -4.35
N SER A 131 15.15 -8.64 -3.47
CA SER A 131 15.95 -8.19 -2.32
C SER A 131 17.28 -7.57 -2.78
N PRO A 132 18.03 -6.91 -1.87
CA PRO A 132 19.40 -6.46 -2.15
C PRO A 132 20.32 -7.59 -2.66
N GLU A 133 20.13 -8.81 -2.17
CA GLU A 133 20.86 -10.02 -2.60
C GLU A 133 20.34 -10.61 -3.92
N ARG A 134 19.34 -9.97 -4.56
CA ARG A 134 18.68 -10.38 -5.81
C ARG A 134 17.79 -11.62 -5.68
N ASP A 135 17.47 -12.03 -4.46
CA ASP A 135 16.45 -13.05 -4.20
C ASP A 135 15.05 -12.47 -4.48
N LEU A 136 14.18 -13.28 -5.09
CA LEU A 136 12.78 -12.89 -5.28
C LEU A 136 12.02 -13.04 -3.96
N VAL A 137 11.41 -11.95 -3.49
CA VAL A 137 10.58 -11.91 -2.28
C VAL A 137 9.17 -11.45 -2.61
N ILE A 138 8.21 -11.72 -1.73
CA ILE A 138 6.84 -11.20 -1.80
C ILE A 138 6.51 -10.42 -0.52
N ASP A 139 5.97 -9.22 -0.67
CA ASP A 139 5.58 -8.36 0.46
C ASP A 139 4.56 -7.29 0.01
N LEU A 140 4.20 -6.38 0.92
CA LEU A 140 3.50 -5.13 0.62
C LEU A 140 4.25 -4.32 -0.47
N ASN A 141 3.52 -3.65 -1.36
CA ASN A 141 4.08 -3.06 -2.59
C ASN A 141 3.73 -1.59 -2.86
N ASP A 142 2.79 -1.01 -2.10
CA ASP A 142 2.45 0.41 -2.17
C ASP A 142 2.41 1.02 -0.77
N PHE A 143 3.03 2.19 -0.64
CA PHE A 143 3.27 2.87 0.63
C PHE A 143 2.95 4.37 0.52
N ASP A 144 2.29 4.80 -0.57
CA ASP A 144 1.89 6.20 -0.78
C ASP A 144 1.08 6.72 0.42
N GLU A 145 0.24 5.87 1.02
CA GLU A 145 -0.61 6.22 2.16
C GLU A 145 -0.07 5.79 3.53
N ALA A 146 1.12 5.17 3.58
CA ALA A 146 1.66 4.58 4.80
C ALA A 146 1.86 5.60 5.92
N HIS A 147 1.37 5.29 7.11
CA HIS A 147 1.29 6.25 8.21
C HIS A 147 1.04 5.54 9.55
N PRO A 148 1.41 6.10 10.72
CA PRO A 148 0.92 5.63 12.00
C PRO A 148 -0.60 5.71 12.03
N GLY A 149 -1.28 4.63 12.38
CA GLY A 149 -2.75 4.58 12.34
C GLY A 149 -3.28 3.31 12.99
N GLY A 150 -4.59 3.22 13.21
CA GLY A 150 -5.20 2.03 13.80
C GLY A 150 -4.93 0.80 12.94
N TRP A 151 -4.40 -0.27 13.52
CA TRP A 151 -4.13 -1.53 12.80
C TRP A 151 -5.39 -2.12 12.16
N GLU A 152 -6.56 -1.79 12.73
CA GLU A 152 -7.87 -2.18 12.23
C GLU A 152 -8.18 -1.57 10.86
N TRP A 153 -7.60 -0.41 10.52
CA TRP A 153 -7.86 0.28 9.26
C TRP A 153 -7.34 -0.53 8.07
N ASP A 154 -6.10 -0.99 8.15
CA ASP A 154 -5.50 -1.86 7.15
C ASP A 154 -6.22 -3.19 7.05
N LEU A 155 -6.54 -3.82 8.19
CA LEU A 155 -7.21 -5.11 8.16
C LEU A 155 -8.65 -5.00 7.60
N ARG A 156 -9.40 -3.95 7.97
CA ARG A 156 -10.73 -3.66 7.40
C ARG A 156 -10.66 -3.43 5.90
N ARG A 157 -9.69 -2.63 5.43
CA ARG A 157 -9.49 -2.38 4.01
C ARG A 157 -9.13 -3.66 3.25
N LEU A 158 -8.29 -4.50 3.83
CA LEU A 158 -7.88 -5.75 3.23
C LEU A 158 -9.08 -6.70 3.09
N VAL A 159 -9.84 -6.92 4.16
CA VAL A 159 -10.98 -7.85 4.12
C VAL A 159 -12.12 -7.36 3.23
N ALA A 160 -12.38 -6.05 3.19
CA ALA A 160 -13.33 -5.47 2.23
C ALA A 160 -12.87 -5.72 0.79
N SER A 161 -11.57 -5.54 0.50
CA SER A 161 -11.02 -5.80 -0.83
C SER A 161 -11.13 -7.27 -1.24
N ILE A 162 -11.06 -8.20 -0.29
CA ILE A 162 -11.21 -9.64 -0.54
C ILE A 162 -12.64 -9.95 -0.99
N TRP A 163 -13.63 -9.44 -0.27
CA TRP A 163 -15.03 -9.68 -0.59
C TRP A 163 -15.42 -9.05 -1.93
N VAL A 164 -15.01 -7.81 -2.17
CA VAL A 164 -15.28 -7.10 -3.43
C VAL A 164 -14.61 -7.81 -4.62
N ALA A 165 -13.38 -8.29 -4.47
CA ALA A 165 -12.71 -9.07 -5.52
C ALA A 165 -13.38 -10.43 -5.75
N GLY A 166 -13.81 -11.11 -4.67
CA GLY A 166 -14.53 -12.37 -4.76
C GLY A 166 -15.82 -12.23 -5.56
N ARG A 167 -16.67 -11.25 -5.23
CA ARG A 167 -17.89 -10.93 -6.00
C ARG A 167 -17.59 -10.55 -7.45
N HIS A 168 -16.55 -9.74 -7.67
CA HIS A 168 -16.13 -9.37 -9.04
C HIS A 168 -15.76 -10.59 -9.89
N ASN A 169 -15.17 -11.62 -9.28
CA ASN A 169 -14.82 -12.88 -9.93
C ASN A 169 -15.97 -13.90 -9.95
N GLY A 170 -17.15 -13.58 -9.42
CA GLY A 170 -18.30 -14.47 -9.39
C GLY A 170 -18.28 -15.53 -8.29
N ALA A 171 -17.44 -15.38 -7.26
CA ALA A 171 -17.45 -16.27 -6.09
C ALA A 171 -18.75 -16.10 -5.27
N ALA A 172 -19.23 -17.19 -4.67
CA ALA A 172 -20.37 -17.15 -3.78
C ALA A 172 -20.05 -16.41 -2.46
N GLU A 173 -21.07 -15.89 -1.77
CA GLU A 173 -20.90 -15.18 -0.50
C GLU A 173 -20.17 -16.02 0.56
N ASP A 174 -20.46 -17.33 0.63
CA ASP A 174 -19.81 -18.23 1.58
C ASP A 174 -18.32 -18.45 1.26
N GLU A 175 -17.96 -18.42 -0.02
CA GLU A 175 -16.57 -18.52 -0.48
C GLU A 175 -15.81 -17.22 -0.14
N CYS A 176 -16.44 -16.06 -0.37
CA CYS A 176 -15.90 -14.76 0.05
C CYS A 176 -15.68 -14.72 1.57
N GLY A 177 -16.66 -15.19 2.35
CA GLY A 177 -16.55 -15.27 3.80
C GLY A 177 -15.43 -16.22 4.26
N SER A 178 -15.25 -17.34 3.57
CA SER A 178 -14.17 -18.29 3.85
C SER A 178 -12.79 -17.69 3.55
N ALA A 179 -12.66 -16.92 2.48
CA ALA A 179 -11.43 -16.21 2.14
C ALA A 179 -11.10 -15.11 3.18
N VAL A 180 -12.11 -14.34 3.62
CA VAL A 180 -11.92 -13.35 4.69
C VAL A 180 -11.50 -14.02 6.01
N ARG A 181 -12.17 -15.10 6.42
CA ARG A 181 -11.79 -15.84 7.63
C ARG A 181 -10.37 -16.40 7.53
N SER A 182 -9.97 -16.92 6.37
CA SER A 182 -8.59 -17.36 6.10
C SER A 182 -7.58 -16.23 6.32
N CYS A 183 -7.81 -15.05 5.73
CA CYS A 183 -6.98 -13.86 5.92
C CYS A 183 -6.85 -13.45 7.38
N VAL A 184 -7.97 -13.31 8.09
CA VAL A 184 -7.98 -12.79 9.46
C VAL A 184 -7.38 -13.80 10.43
N SER A 185 -7.66 -15.10 10.26
CA SER A 185 -7.06 -16.17 11.04
C SER A 185 -5.54 -16.17 10.85
N ALA A 186 -5.07 -16.11 9.60
CA ALA A 186 -3.66 -16.06 9.29
C ALA A 186 -2.97 -14.82 9.87
N TYR A 187 -3.60 -13.64 9.78
CA TYR A 187 -3.12 -12.42 10.42
C TYR A 187 -3.01 -12.59 11.95
N ARG A 188 -4.05 -13.10 12.60
CA ARG A 188 -4.10 -13.30 14.06
C ARG A 188 -3.04 -14.27 14.56
N LEU A 189 -2.85 -15.39 13.85
CA LEU A 189 -1.84 -16.39 14.18
C LEU A 189 -0.43 -15.83 13.98
N GLU A 190 -0.18 -15.12 12.89
CA GLU A 190 1.15 -14.60 12.56
C GLU A 190 1.56 -13.45 13.47
N VAL A 191 0.68 -12.48 13.77
CA VAL A 191 0.99 -11.42 14.75
C VAL A 191 1.31 -12.02 16.11
N ARG A 192 0.58 -13.06 16.53
CA ARG A 192 0.85 -13.76 17.80
C ARG A 192 2.21 -14.44 17.80
N ARG A 193 2.53 -15.18 16.74
CA ARG A 193 3.82 -15.85 16.56
C ARG A 193 4.98 -14.85 16.64
N LEU A 194 4.90 -13.76 15.87
CA LEU A 194 5.93 -12.72 15.83
C LEU A 194 6.01 -11.89 17.12
N ALA A 195 4.89 -11.69 17.83
CA ALA A 195 4.88 -11.01 19.12
C ALA A 195 5.65 -11.77 20.20
N ASP A 196 5.74 -13.10 20.07
CA ASP A 196 6.48 -13.98 20.98
C ASP A 196 7.98 -14.13 20.57
N GLU A 197 8.38 -13.67 19.39
CA GLU A 197 9.78 -13.63 18.97
C GLU A 197 10.57 -12.47 19.57
N PRO A 198 11.89 -12.66 19.84
CA PRO A 198 12.80 -11.56 20.16
C PRO A 198 12.73 -10.45 19.10
N LEU A 199 12.76 -9.18 19.55
CA LEU A 199 12.60 -8.01 18.67
C LEU A 199 13.60 -8.01 17.51
N PHE A 200 14.86 -8.35 17.78
CA PHE A 200 15.90 -8.37 16.76
C PHE A 200 15.69 -9.48 15.73
N SER A 201 15.35 -10.70 16.17
CA SER A 201 15.10 -11.86 15.29
C SER A 201 13.92 -11.62 14.34
N ARG A 202 12.87 -10.97 14.83
CA ARG A 202 11.68 -10.60 14.04
C ARG A 202 12.03 -9.71 12.84
N SER A 203 13.08 -8.90 12.94
CA SER A 203 13.51 -8.00 11.87
C SER A 203 14.06 -8.74 10.65
N PHE A 204 14.33 -10.04 10.74
CA PHE A 204 14.80 -10.87 9.63
C PHE A 204 13.72 -11.77 9.03
N THR A 205 12.49 -11.76 9.56
CA THR A 205 11.42 -12.62 9.04
C THR A 205 11.07 -12.23 7.61
N ARG A 206 11.29 -13.13 6.65
CA ARG A 206 10.97 -12.96 5.24
C ARG A 206 10.09 -14.10 4.73
N LEU A 207 9.18 -13.79 3.81
CA LEU A 207 8.47 -14.81 3.04
C LEU A 207 9.12 -14.92 1.66
N GLY A 208 9.91 -15.97 1.47
CA GLY A 208 10.49 -16.31 0.17
C GLY A 208 9.47 -17.01 -0.72
N VAL A 209 9.65 -16.90 -2.04
CA VAL A 209 8.74 -17.53 -3.02
C VAL A 209 8.69 -19.05 -2.86
N ASP A 210 9.81 -19.70 -2.57
CA ASP A 210 9.84 -21.17 -2.45
C ASP A 210 9.06 -21.65 -1.22
N ARG A 211 9.14 -20.90 -0.12
CA ARG A 211 8.33 -21.15 1.08
C ARG A 211 6.85 -20.95 0.76
N LEU A 212 6.49 -19.85 0.09
CA LEU A 212 5.12 -19.59 -0.34
C LEU A 212 4.58 -20.70 -1.26
N ALA A 213 5.35 -21.13 -2.26
CA ALA A 213 4.95 -22.17 -3.19
C ALA A 213 4.92 -23.57 -2.57
N GLY A 214 5.71 -23.81 -1.51
CA GLY A 214 5.72 -25.07 -0.76
C GLY A 214 4.61 -25.17 0.30
N GLU A 215 4.19 -24.04 0.86
CA GLU A 215 3.05 -23.96 1.79
C GLU A 215 1.70 -23.89 1.05
N ALA A 216 1.68 -23.41 -0.19
CA ALA A 216 0.49 -23.43 -1.05
C ALA A 216 0.25 -24.81 -1.67
N ALA A 217 -1.02 -25.15 -1.89
CA ALA A 217 -1.42 -26.36 -2.61
C ALA A 217 -2.19 -26.02 -3.90
N GLY A 218 -2.16 -26.94 -4.87
CA GLY A 218 -3.01 -26.86 -6.06
C GLY A 218 -2.82 -25.58 -6.89
N PRO A 219 -3.92 -24.95 -7.38
CA PRO A 219 -3.85 -23.85 -8.35
C PRO A 219 -3.02 -22.64 -7.89
N LEU A 220 -2.98 -22.34 -6.58
CA LEU A 220 -2.19 -21.21 -6.06
C LEU A 220 -0.70 -21.45 -6.23
N ALA A 221 -0.20 -22.65 -5.92
CA ALA A 221 1.23 -22.97 -6.04
C ALA A 221 1.72 -22.78 -7.49
N ASP A 222 0.91 -23.19 -8.46
CA ASP A 222 1.22 -23.03 -9.88
C ASP A 222 1.17 -21.57 -10.33
N GLU A 223 0.21 -20.77 -9.85
CA GLU A 223 0.16 -19.34 -10.14
C GLU A 223 1.32 -18.58 -9.48
N VAL A 224 1.72 -18.93 -8.26
CA VAL A 224 2.89 -18.37 -7.58
C VAL A 224 4.16 -18.65 -8.40
N ARG A 225 4.38 -19.90 -8.83
CA ARG A 225 5.54 -20.26 -9.67
C ARG A 225 5.53 -19.52 -11.01
N ARG A 226 4.38 -19.45 -11.69
CA ARG A 226 4.23 -18.71 -12.96
C ARG A 226 4.49 -17.22 -12.77
N SER A 227 3.90 -16.60 -11.75
CA SER A 227 4.08 -15.19 -11.41
C SER A 227 5.53 -14.88 -11.04
N ALA A 228 6.18 -15.75 -10.27
CA ALA A 228 7.58 -15.63 -9.90
C ALA A 228 8.51 -15.73 -11.12
N LYS A 229 8.26 -16.66 -12.04
CA LYS A 229 9.02 -16.76 -13.30
C LYS A 229 8.88 -15.48 -14.14
N ARG A 230 7.67 -14.93 -14.24
CA ARG A 230 7.44 -13.64 -14.92
C ARG A 230 8.15 -12.49 -14.22
N ALA A 231 8.10 -12.44 -12.88
CA ALA A 231 8.73 -11.40 -12.06
C ALA A 231 10.25 -11.38 -12.24
N ARG A 232 10.93 -12.53 -12.18
CA ARG A 232 12.39 -12.64 -12.41
C ARG A 232 12.83 -12.09 -13.78
N ASN A 233 11.96 -12.13 -14.78
CA ASN A 233 12.25 -11.62 -16.12
C ASN A 233 12.00 -10.11 -16.29
N ARG A 234 11.49 -9.41 -15.26
CA ARG A 234 11.19 -7.97 -15.30
C ARG A 234 12.31 -7.18 -14.63
N THR A 235 13.42 -7.02 -15.33
CA THR A 235 14.62 -6.27 -14.89
C THR A 235 14.94 -5.14 -15.89
N SER A 236 15.78 -4.17 -15.50
CA SER A 236 16.15 -2.98 -16.31
C SER A 236 16.75 -3.35 -17.67
N ASP A 237 17.75 -4.23 -17.67
CA ASP A 237 18.43 -4.80 -18.84
C ASP A 237 17.44 -5.47 -19.82
N ARG A 238 16.44 -6.20 -19.30
CA ARG A 238 15.44 -6.87 -20.15
C ARG A 238 14.30 -5.96 -20.59
N ALA A 239 14.09 -4.83 -19.91
CA ALA A 239 13.16 -3.81 -20.35
C ALA A 239 13.74 -3.01 -21.53
N LEU A 240 15.06 -2.93 -21.63
CA LEU A 240 15.84 -2.13 -22.57
C LEU A 240 15.34 -2.22 -24.03
N PRO A 241 15.13 -3.40 -24.66
CA PRO A 241 14.70 -3.46 -26.07
C PRO A 241 13.25 -3.07 -26.30
N ARG A 242 12.41 -3.07 -25.25
CA ARG A 242 10.97 -2.75 -25.34
C ARG A 242 10.65 -1.33 -24.89
N PHE A 243 11.54 -0.72 -24.09
CA PHE A 243 11.32 0.58 -23.45
C PHE A 243 12.17 1.69 -24.04
N THR A 244 13.14 1.35 -24.88
CA THR A 244 14.01 2.34 -25.49
C THR A 244 14.11 2.16 -27.00
N GLN A 245 14.42 3.25 -27.67
CA GLN A 245 14.73 3.33 -29.09
C GLN A 245 15.99 4.18 -29.26
N GLU A 246 16.73 3.97 -30.33
CA GLU A 246 17.87 4.81 -30.69
C GLU A 246 17.41 5.94 -31.62
N VAL A 247 17.77 7.19 -31.28
CA VAL A 247 17.48 8.38 -32.10
C VAL A 247 18.76 9.19 -32.16
N ASP A 248 19.28 9.41 -33.38
CA ASP A 248 20.52 10.14 -33.62
C ASP A 248 21.73 9.60 -32.81
N GLY A 249 21.81 8.27 -32.66
CA GLY A 249 22.87 7.61 -31.87
C GLY A 249 22.71 7.74 -30.36
N VAL A 250 21.64 8.37 -29.87
CA VAL A 250 21.33 8.51 -28.44
C VAL A 250 20.12 7.65 -28.09
N ARG A 251 20.24 6.86 -27.03
CA ARG A 251 19.14 6.03 -26.54
C ARG A 251 18.09 6.89 -25.82
N ARG A 252 16.83 6.68 -26.17
CA ARG A 252 15.67 7.38 -25.60
C ARG A 252 14.57 6.42 -25.21
N ILE A 253 13.77 6.80 -24.22
CA ILE A 253 12.57 6.08 -23.79
C ILE A 253 11.50 6.20 -24.88
N VAL A 254 10.87 5.07 -25.23
CA VAL A 254 9.78 5.00 -26.21
C VAL A 254 8.56 5.78 -25.71
N GLU A 255 7.98 6.60 -26.59
CA GLU A 255 6.73 7.30 -26.32
C GLU A 255 5.52 6.39 -26.55
N GLU A 256 4.54 6.48 -25.66
CA GLU A 256 3.26 5.78 -25.76
C GLU A 256 2.17 6.73 -25.22
N PRO A 257 1.84 7.83 -25.92
CA PRO A 257 0.88 8.81 -25.40
C PRO A 257 -0.52 8.19 -25.20
N PRO A 258 -1.24 8.51 -24.11
CA PRO A 258 -0.87 9.44 -23.03
C PRO A 258 -0.09 8.78 -21.87
N LEU A 259 0.24 7.49 -21.96
CA LEU A 259 0.83 6.67 -20.89
C LEU A 259 2.32 6.94 -20.65
N ILE A 260 3.09 7.17 -21.71
CA ILE A 260 4.50 7.58 -21.66
C ILE A 260 4.69 8.77 -22.60
N THR A 261 5.10 9.91 -22.06
CA THR A 261 5.21 11.17 -22.83
C THR A 261 6.51 11.88 -22.50
N ARG A 262 7.11 12.55 -23.50
CA ARG A 262 8.29 13.41 -23.29
C ARG A 262 8.00 14.55 -22.33
N LEU A 263 9.06 15.01 -21.67
CA LEU A 263 9.04 16.20 -20.83
C LEU A 263 9.54 17.40 -21.63
N PRO A 264 9.01 18.62 -21.40
CA PRO A 264 9.66 19.83 -21.83
C PRO A 264 11.09 19.91 -21.27
N GLU A 265 12.03 20.47 -22.04
CA GLU A 265 13.46 20.54 -21.69
C GLU A 265 13.71 21.07 -20.27
N ARG A 266 13.00 22.15 -19.90
CA ARG A 266 13.09 22.74 -18.56
C ARG A 266 12.68 21.79 -17.45
N GLU A 267 11.64 20.97 -17.67
CA GLU A 267 11.22 19.97 -16.68
C GLU A 267 12.18 18.79 -16.63
N ALA A 268 12.74 18.39 -17.77
CA ALA A 268 13.77 17.34 -17.84
C ALA A 268 15.03 17.75 -17.06
N GLN A 269 15.51 18.99 -17.26
CA GLN A 269 16.66 19.54 -16.53
C GLN A 269 16.40 19.64 -15.02
N ALA A 270 15.23 20.12 -14.61
CA ALA A 270 14.87 20.18 -13.19
C ALA A 270 14.79 18.78 -12.54
N LEU A 271 14.39 17.76 -13.32
CA LEU A 271 14.36 16.37 -12.86
C LEU A 271 15.78 15.78 -12.74
N ALA A 272 16.69 16.16 -13.64
CA ALA A 272 18.10 15.78 -13.56
C ALA A 272 18.76 16.34 -12.30
N GLU A 273 18.58 17.63 -12.02
CA GLU A 273 19.06 18.27 -10.77
C GLU A 273 18.45 17.59 -9.53
N ALA A 274 17.16 17.27 -9.56
CA ALA A 274 16.51 16.56 -8.46
C ALA A 274 17.08 15.13 -8.27
N LEU A 275 17.58 14.47 -9.32
CA LEU A 275 18.23 13.16 -9.18
C LEU A 275 19.59 13.28 -8.50
N ASP A 276 20.35 14.35 -8.74
CA ASP A 276 21.59 14.63 -7.99
C ASP A 276 21.29 14.84 -6.50
N ASP A 277 20.24 15.60 -6.17
CA ASP A 277 19.77 15.83 -4.79
C ASP A 277 19.26 14.55 -4.10
N TYR A 278 18.87 13.53 -4.88
CA TYR A 278 18.45 12.23 -4.34
C TYR A 278 19.64 11.37 -3.89
N LEU A 279 20.80 11.46 -4.56
CA LEU A 279 21.96 10.60 -4.27
C LEU A 279 22.40 10.61 -2.79
N PRO A 280 22.42 11.76 -2.08
CA PRO A 280 22.75 11.80 -0.64
C PRO A 280 21.76 11.06 0.26
N THR A 281 20.55 10.71 -0.21
CA THR A 281 19.55 9.96 0.57
C THR A 281 19.81 8.47 0.60
N LEU A 282 20.68 7.96 -0.29
CA LEU A 282 21.05 6.56 -0.35
C LEU A 282 22.12 6.21 0.69
N ALA A 283 22.18 4.93 1.07
CA ALA A 283 23.31 4.40 1.83
C ALA A 283 24.62 4.63 1.05
N THR A 284 25.70 4.96 1.76
CA THR A 284 26.97 5.43 1.16
C THR A 284 27.51 4.52 0.04
N HIS A 285 27.41 3.20 0.20
CA HIS A 285 27.87 2.25 -0.80
C HIS A 285 26.97 2.23 -2.05
N TRP A 286 25.64 2.30 -1.88
CA TRP A 286 24.71 2.40 -3.02
C TRP A 286 24.80 3.75 -3.74
N ARG A 287 25.05 4.84 -3.01
CA ARG A 287 25.36 6.15 -3.60
C ARG A 287 26.58 6.07 -4.53
N ARG A 288 27.65 5.37 -4.10
CA ARG A 288 28.86 5.20 -4.92
C ARG A 288 28.58 4.38 -6.18
N VAL A 289 27.77 3.32 -6.08
CA VAL A 289 27.36 2.51 -7.24
C VAL A 289 26.55 3.34 -8.22
N LEU A 290 25.48 4.00 -7.76
CA LEU A 290 24.58 4.73 -8.65
C LEU A 290 25.23 5.99 -9.24
N GLY A 291 26.14 6.64 -8.50
CA GLY A 291 26.91 7.78 -9.00
C GLY A 291 27.90 7.45 -10.12
N GLY A 292 28.07 6.16 -10.47
CA GLY A 292 28.81 5.73 -11.66
C GLY A 292 27.95 5.68 -12.93
N TYR A 293 26.64 5.95 -12.84
CA TYR A 293 25.73 5.98 -13.98
C TYR A 293 25.45 7.41 -14.45
N THR A 294 25.29 7.59 -15.75
CA THR A 294 24.95 8.85 -16.42
C THR A 294 23.48 8.85 -16.84
N LEU A 295 22.75 9.94 -16.57
CA LEU A 295 21.37 10.11 -17.04
C LEU A 295 21.35 10.33 -18.55
N LEU A 296 20.67 9.45 -19.29
CA LEU A 296 20.49 9.57 -20.75
C LEU A 296 19.17 10.23 -21.12
N ASP A 297 18.09 9.86 -20.43
CA ASP A 297 16.76 10.27 -20.83
C ASP A 297 15.72 10.19 -19.71
N VAL A 298 14.67 11.00 -19.82
CA VAL A 298 13.57 11.05 -18.86
C VAL A 298 12.21 11.14 -19.56
N ALA A 299 11.20 10.48 -18.99
CA ALA A 299 9.84 10.52 -19.51
C ALA A 299 8.80 10.55 -18.37
N HIS A 300 7.69 11.22 -18.61
CA HIS A 300 6.51 11.09 -17.76
C HIS A 300 5.85 9.73 -17.98
N LYS A 301 5.42 9.06 -16.92
CA LYS A 301 4.73 7.77 -16.97
C LYS A 301 3.47 7.72 -16.11
N VAL A 302 2.34 7.33 -16.69
CA VAL A 302 1.11 7.04 -15.96
C VAL A 302 1.23 5.71 -15.20
N VAL A 303 0.85 5.68 -13.91
CA VAL A 303 0.98 4.51 -13.03
C VAL A 303 -0.26 4.28 -12.16
N GLY A 304 -0.58 3.01 -11.91
CA GLY A 304 -1.59 2.57 -10.94
C GLY A 304 -3.03 2.89 -11.31
N VAL A 305 -3.93 2.79 -10.32
CA VAL A 305 -5.32 3.29 -10.40
C VAL A 305 -5.44 4.52 -9.50
N GLY A 306 -5.15 4.38 -8.20
CA GLY A 306 -5.17 5.47 -7.22
C GLY A 306 -4.17 6.59 -7.53
N SER A 307 -3.00 6.28 -8.09
CA SER A 307 -1.95 7.27 -8.40
C SER A 307 -2.13 7.95 -9.77
N VAL A 308 -3.13 7.60 -10.58
CA VAL A 308 -3.31 8.21 -11.93
C VAL A 308 -3.55 9.71 -11.82
N GLY A 309 -2.78 10.50 -12.56
CA GLY A 309 -2.80 11.96 -12.47
C GLY A 309 -1.86 12.53 -11.40
N LEU A 310 -1.22 11.72 -10.58
CA LEU A 310 0.01 12.14 -9.88
C LEU A 310 1.18 12.12 -10.86
N ARG A 311 2.16 12.97 -10.61
CA ARG A 311 3.38 13.02 -11.42
C ARG A 311 4.24 11.81 -11.10
N ALA A 312 4.51 11.00 -12.11
CA ALA A 312 5.49 9.94 -12.03
C ALA A 312 6.38 9.99 -13.27
N TYR A 313 7.68 9.81 -13.06
CA TYR A 313 8.69 9.88 -14.09
C TYR A 313 9.51 8.59 -14.10
N VAL A 314 10.05 8.27 -15.28
CA VAL A 314 11.06 7.23 -15.45
C VAL A 314 12.32 7.90 -15.98
N ALA A 315 13.46 7.56 -15.40
CA ALA A 315 14.78 8.01 -15.81
C ALA A 315 15.59 6.80 -16.28
N LEU A 316 16.21 6.91 -17.46
CA LEU A 316 17.15 5.93 -18.01
C LEU A 316 18.56 6.38 -17.70
N LEU A 317 19.32 5.54 -16.99
CA LEU A 317 20.72 5.76 -16.69
C LEU A 317 21.59 4.67 -17.32
N GLU A 318 22.78 5.04 -17.77
CA GLU A 318 23.77 4.16 -18.39
C GLU A 318 25.09 4.19 -17.61
N GLY A 319 25.65 3.02 -17.36
CA GLY A 319 26.88 2.83 -16.60
C GLY A 319 28.10 2.68 -17.51
N SER A 320 28.85 1.58 -17.32
CA SER A 320 30.15 1.41 -18.00
C SER A 320 30.04 0.95 -19.46
N SER A 321 28.86 0.57 -19.92
CA SER A 321 28.59 0.16 -21.30
C SER A 321 27.13 0.42 -21.65
N SER A 322 26.81 0.37 -22.96
CA SER A 322 25.43 0.51 -23.43
C SER A 322 24.48 -0.61 -22.97
N GLU A 323 24.96 -1.71 -22.42
CA GLU A 323 24.12 -2.77 -21.87
C GLU A 323 23.96 -2.66 -20.34
N ASP A 324 24.79 -1.84 -19.69
CA ASP A 324 24.76 -1.58 -18.26
C ASP A 324 23.78 -0.43 -17.95
N VAL A 325 22.50 -0.75 -17.82
CA VAL A 325 21.45 0.26 -17.60
C VAL A 325 20.70 0.09 -16.29
N VAL A 326 20.32 1.22 -15.70
CA VAL A 326 19.41 1.30 -14.57
C VAL A 326 18.26 2.23 -14.94
N PHE A 327 17.03 1.75 -14.75
CA PHE A 327 15.87 2.64 -14.76
C PHE A 327 15.49 3.03 -13.34
N LEU A 328 15.32 4.32 -13.09
CA LEU A 328 14.72 4.83 -11.85
C LEU A 328 13.28 5.28 -12.12
N GLN A 329 12.44 5.20 -11.10
CA GLN A 329 11.11 5.77 -11.07
C GLN A 329 11.01 6.78 -9.94
N LEU A 330 10.62 8.00 -10.28
CA LEU A 330 10.27 9.04 -9.33
C LEU A 330 8.74 9.11 -9.24
N LYS A 331 8.17 8.97 -8.04
CA LYS A 331 6.73 9.12 -7.80
C LYS A 331 6.49 10.29 -6.87
N GLN A 332 5.56 11.17 -7.26
CA GLN A 332 5.14 12.29 -6.43
C GLN A 332 4.53 11.77 -5.13
N ALA A 333 5.13 12.14 -4.01
CA ALA A 333 4.60 11.86 -2.68
C ALA A 333 3.68 13.01 -2.23
N ARG A 334 2.50 12.66 -1.75
CA ARG A 334 1.55 13.61 -1.14
C ARG A 334 1.41 13.31 0.34
N ARG A 335 0.75 14.22 1.06
CA ARG A 335 0.25 13.95 2.41
C ARG A 335 -0.67 12.72 2.36
N SER A 336 -0.43 11.74 3.24
CA SER A 336 -1.29 10.56 3.35
C SER A 336 -2.73 10.97 3.67
N VAL A 337 -3.71 10.27 3.09
CA VAL A 337 -5.14 10.43 3.36
C VAL A 337 -5.47 10.11 4.82
N LEU A 338 -4.65 9.29 5.48
CA LEU A 338 -4.80 8.96 6.90
C LEU A 338 -4.34 10.10 7.83
N ALA A 339 -3.40 10.92 7.38
CA ALA A 339 -2.71 11.91 8.23
C ALA A 339 -3.70 12.84 8.97
N ARG A 340 -4.78 13.25 8.28
CA ARG A 340 -5.79 14.15 8.84
C ARG A 340 -6.58 13.55 10.01
N TYR A 341 -6.71 12.23 10.06
CA TYR A 341 -7.43 11.52 11.12
C TYR A 341 -6.53 11.14 12.30
N VAL A 342 -5.21 11.28 12.13
CA VAL A 342 -4.21 10.91 13.14
C VAL A 342 -3.70 12.15 13.86
N HIS A 343 -3.30 13.19 13.13
CA HIS A 343 -2.71 14.41 13.71
C HIS A 343 -3.20 15.71 13.04
N GLY A 344 -4.32 15.63 12.32
CA GLY A 344 -4.94 16.81 11.71
C GLY A 344 -4.04 17.44 10.65
N GLU A 345 -3.70 18.71 10.83
CA GLU A 345 -2.84 19.45 9.90
C GLU A 345 -1.35 19.43 10.24
N LEU A 346 -0.95 18.89 11.41
CA LEU A 346 0.45 18.79 11.82
C LEU A 346 1.28 18.03 10.79
N ALA A 347 2.53 18.42 10.55
CA ALA A 347 3.44 17.66 9.68
C ALA A 347 4.38 16.80 10.54
N LEU A 348 4.11 15.49 10.65
CA LEU A 348 5.05 14.57 11.31
C LEU A 348 6.34 14.33 10.52
N HIS A 349 6.32 14.59 9.21
CA HIS A 349 7.49 14.52 8.34
C HIS A 349 7.60 15.84 7.58
N SER A 350 8.81 16.40 7.54
CA SER A 350 9.12 17.58 6.71
C SER A 350 9.04 17.26 5.21
N HIS A 351 9.29 16.01 4.83
CA HIS A 351 9.29 15.54 3.44
C HIS A 351 8.42 14.29 3.26
N GLN A 352 7.38 14.36 2.43
CA GLN A 352 6.46 13.26 2.15
C GLN A 352 7.14 12.12 1.38
N GLY A 353 8.15 12.40 0.56
CA GLY A 353 8.97 11.35 -0.05
C GLY A 353 9.74 10.55 1.00
N GLN A 354 10.25 11.23 2.04
CA GLN A 354 10.97 10.58 3.14
C GLN A 354 10.02 9.71 3.96
N ARG A 355 8.82 10.22 4.26
CA ARG A 355 7.74 9.44 4.91
C ARG A 355 7.49 8.11 4.21
N VAL A 356 7.32 8.13 2.89
CA VAL A 356 7.05 6.91 2.10
C VAL A 356 8.22 5.92 2.22
N VAL A 357 9.45 6.41 2.10
CA VAL A 357 10.67 5.58 2.20
C VAL A 357 10.82 4.94 3.58
N GLU A 358 10.74 5.74 4.63
CA GLU A 358 10.92 5.27 6.01
C GLU A 358 9.85 4.25 6.40
N TYR A 359 8.59 4.49 6.01
CA TYR A 359 7.51 3.55 6.32
C TYR A 359 7.48 2.31 5.44
N GLN A 360 7.95 2.41 4.19
CA GLN A 360 8.24 1.23 3.40
C GLN A 360 9.30 0.35 4.08
N GLN A 361 10.40 0.93 4.57
CA GLN A 361 11.47 0.22 5.29
C GLN A 361 10.99 -0.37 6.64
N ALA A 362 10.05 0.31 7.31
CA ALA A 362 9.46 -0.19 8.55
C ALA A 362 8.58 -1.43 8.31
N LEU A 363 7.76 -1.41 7.26
CA LEU A 363 6.79 -2.46 6.94
C LEU A 363 7.42 -3.65 6.20
N GLN A 364 8.39 -3.39 5.31
CA GLN A 364 9.08 -4.44 4.57
C GLN A 364 10.28 -4.99 5.33
N THR A 365 10.58 -6.27 5.12
CA THR A 365 11.79 -6.89 5.69
C THR A 365 13.05 -6.50 4.93
N VAL A 366 12.93 -6.47 3.61
CA VAL A 366 13.95 -5.99 2.68
C VAL A 366 13.28 -5.01 1.74
N SER A 367 13.93 -3.90 1.45
CA SER A 367 13.47 -2.88 0.51
C SER A 367 14.49 -2.71 -0.61
N ASP A 368 14.08 -2.00 -1.66
CA ASP A 368 14.95 -1.63 -2.76
C ASP A 368 16.18 -0.85 -2.25
N PRO A 369 17.42 -1.26 -2.60
CA PRO A 369 18.64 -0.54 -2.21
C PRO A 369 18.71 0.90 -2.77
N LEU A 370 17.99 1.18 -3.85
CA LEU A 370 17.91 2.50 -4.49
C LEU A 370 16.65 3.28 -4.06
N LEU A 371 16.06 2.92 -2.93
CA LEU A 371 14.93 3.64 -2.36
C LEU A 371 15.41 4.92 -1.64
N GLY A 372 15.01 6.08 -2.15
CA GLY A 372 15.35 7.38 -1.58
C GLY A 372 14.31 8.45 -1.92
N TRP A 373 14.63 9.73 -1.74
CA TRP A 373 13.68 10.82 -1.99
C TRP A 373 14.36 12.08 -2.52
N THR A 374 13.58 12.96 -3.14
CA THR A 374 14.05 14.25 -3.64
C THR A 374 12.91 15.27 -3.75
N THR A 375 13.26 16.53 -3.95
CA THR A 375 12.35 17.64 -4.23
C THR A 375 12.63 18.20 -5.63
N MET A 376 11.57 18.40 -6.42
CA MET A 376 11.64 19.15 -7.68
C MET A 376 10.67 20.34 -7.59
N GLY A 377 11.23 21.54 -7.49
CA GLY A 377 10.47 22.76 -7.20
C GLY A 377 9.78 22.69 -5.84
N ARG A 378 8.44 22.77 -5.80
CA ARG A 378 7.64 22.63 -4.56
C ARG A 378 7.10 21.22 -4.34
N ARG A 379 7.46 20.26 -5.19
CA ARG A 379 6.90 18.90 -5.18
C ARG A 379 7.92 17.91 -4.64
N GLN A 380 7.46 17.03 -3.78
CA GLN A 380 8.27 16.03 -3.10
C GLN A 380 8.05 14.67 -3.78
N TYR A 381 9.13 13.91 -3.95
CA TYR A 381 9.12 12.62 -4.63
C TYR A 381 9.85 11.58 -3.80
N TYR A 382 9.45 10.34 -3.92
CA TYR A 382 10.32 9.21 -3.61
C TYR A 382 10.83 8.60 -4.92
N VAL A 383 12.03 8.04 -4.85
CA VAL A 383 12.77 7.46 -5.96
C VAL A 383 13.00 5.98 -5.65
N ARG A 384 12.85 5.12 -6.65
CA ARG A 384 13.11 3.67 -6.55
C ARG A 384 13.56 3.12 -7.90
N GLN A 385 14.13 1.93 -7.93
CA GLN A 385 14.39 1.21 -9.17
C GLN A 385 13.07 0.87 -9.88
N PHE A 386 12.99 1.22 -11.17
CA PHE A 386 11.88 0.82 -12.02
C PHE A 386 12.07 -0.62 -12.46
N ARG A 387 11.05 -1.47 -12.22
CA ARG A 387 11.07 -2.90 -12.54
C ARG A 387 12.24 -3.66 -11.90
N ASN A 388 12.31 -3.63 -10.57
CA ASN A 388 13.20 -4.50 -9.79
C ASN A 388 12.57 -5.89 -9.56
N MET A 389 12.48 -6.71 -10.61
CA MET A 389 11.74 -7.98 -10.61
C MET A 389 10.26 -7.83 -10.19
N LYS A 390 9.67 -6.68 -10.51
CA LYS A 390 8.33 -6.31 -9.99
C LYS A 390 7.24 -7.21 -10.57
N GLY A 391 6.54 -7.94 -9.71
CA GLY A 391 5.44 -8.84 -10.09
C GLY A 391 4.25 -8.74 -9.15
N THR A 392 3.10 -9.24 -9.60
CA THR A 392 1.89 -9.42 -8.79
C THR A 392 1.30 -10.77 -9.12
N ILE A 393 0.50 -11.32 -8.20
CA ILE A 393 -0.34 -12.47 -8.48
C ILE A 393 -1.62 -11.92 -9.15
N PRO A 394 -1.98 -12.37 -10.37
CA PRO A 394 -3.20 -11.94 -11.03
C PRO A 394 -4.42 -12.28 -10.18
N LEU A 395 -5.31 -11.31 -9.98
CA LEU A 395 -6.54 -11.49 -9.20
C LEU A 395 -7.75 -11.77 -10.07
N ASP A 396 -7.74 -11.29 -11.31
CA ASP A 396 -8.84 -11.45 -12.25
C ASP A 396 -9.02 -12.93 -12.57
N ALA A 397 -10.26 -13.41 -12.46
CA ALA A 397 -10.62 -14.82 -12.67
C ALA A 397 -9.87 -15.81 -11.75
N MET A 398 -9.40 -15.37 -10.58
CA MET A 398 -8.85 -16.26 -9.57
C MET A 398 -9.96 -17.18 -9.03
N ASP A 399 -9.71 -18.49 -9.11
CA ASP A 399 -10.57 -19.53 -8.55
C ASP A 399 -10.81 -19.33 -7.04
N PRO A 400 -12.02 -19.60 -6.51
CA PRO A 400 -12.34 -19.38 -5.10
C PRO A 400 -11.41 -20.09 -4.11
N LYS A 401 -10.95 -21.32 -4.41
CA LYS A 401 -10.01 -22.03 -3.55
C LYS A 401 -8.64 -21.36 -3.56
N ALA A 402 -8.17 -20.96 -4.74
CA ALA A 402 -6.93 -20.19 -4.86
C ALA A 402 -7.01 -18.85 -4.11
N LEU A 403 -8.19 -18.19 -4.13
CA LEU A 403 -8.44 -16.97 -3.36
C LEU A 403 -8.36 -17.22 -1.85
N ILE A 404 -8.95 -18.31 -1.32
CA ILE A 404 -8.87 -18.68 0.10
C ILE A 404 -7.41 -18.90 0.54
N ASP A 405 -6.63 -19.61 -0.27
CA ASP A 405 -5.22 -19.87 0.05
C ASP A 405 -4.39 -18.58 -0.03
N TYR A 406 -4.62 -17.75 -1.07
CA TYR A 406 -3.88 -16.50 -1.27
C TYR A 406 -4.21 -15.46 -0.20
N THR A 407 -5.46 -15.42 0.25
CA THR A 407 -5.91 -14.51 1.30
C THR A 407 -5.27 -14.82 2.65
N GLY A 408 -5.01 -16.10 2.94
CA GLY A 408 -4.19 -16.50 4.08
C GLY A 408 -2.78 -15.92 4.02
N VAL A 409 -2.13 -16.00 2.86
CA VAL A 409 -0.77 -15.46 2.63
C VAL A 409 -0.70 -13.95 2.85
N VAL A 410 -1.61 -13.18 2.25
CA VAL A 410 -1.62 -11.72 2.42
C VAL A 410 -1.94 -11.32 3.86
N GLY A 411 -2.76 -12.11 4.58
CA GLY A 411 -2.99 -11.95 6.01
C GLY A 411 -1.71 -12.08 6.84
N GLN A 412 -0.87 -13.09 6.54
CA GLN A 412 0.44 -13.24 7.15
C GLN A 412 1.39 -12.08 6.82
N LEU A 413 1.42 -11.62 5.56
CA LEU A 413 2.29 -10.53 5.13
C LEU A 413 1.92 -9.21 5.82
N LEU A 414 0.62 -8.89 5.94
CA LEU A 414 0.17 -7.71 6.67
C LEU A 414 0.52 -7.81 8.17
N ALA A 415 0.31 -8.99 8.77
CA ALA A 415 0.69 -9.25 10.16
C ALA A 415 2.18 -9.04 10.41
N LYS A 416 3.03 -9.53 9.50
CA LYS A 416 4.48 -9.31 9.51
C LYS A 416 4.80 -7.82 9.45
N GLY A 417 4.20 -7.09 8.51
CA GLY A 417 4.39 -5.63 8.37
C GLY A 417 4.08 -4.90 9.68
N HIS A 418 2.89 -5.12 10.25
CA HIS A 418 2.53 -4.50 11.53
C HIS A 418 3.46 -4.93 12.68
N ALA A 419 3.81 -6.21 12.77
CA ALA A 419 4.62 -6.73 13.87
C ALA A 419 6.06 -6.20 13.90
N ARG A 420 6.60 -5.72 12.77
CA ARG A 420 7.91 -5.08 12.68
C ARG A 420 7.93 -3.66 13.26
N THR A 421 6.76 -3.07 13.46
CA THR A 421 6.64 -1.67 13.91
C THR A 421 6.40 -1.65 15.43
N SER A 422 5.26 -1.12 15.89
CA SER A 422 4.87 -1.08 17.30
C SER A 422 3.63 -1.93 17.57
N GLY A 423 3.34 -2.21 18.83
CA GLY A 423 2.05 -2.76 19.24
C GLY A 423 1.76 -4.24 18.97
N ALA A 424 2.66 -5.02 18.35
CA ALA A 424 2.43 -6.45 18.04
C ALA A 424 1.85 -7.26 19.21
N SER A 425 2.43 -7.16 20.42
CA SER A 425 1.95 -7.85 21.62
C SER A 425 0.58 -7.33 22.10
N MET A 426 0.29 -6.04 21.91
CA MET A 426 -1.02 -5.46 22.22
C MET A 426 -2.08 -5.96 21.23
N ILE A 427 -1.77 -5.99 19.93
CA ILE A 427 -2.64 -6.53 18.89
C ILE A 427 -2.93 -8.01 19.19
N ALA A 428 -1.89 -8.82 19.43
CA ALA A 428 -2.05 -10.23 19.78
C ALA A 428 -2.87 -10.43 21.08
N GLY A 429 -2.64 -9.59 22.09
CA GLY A 429 -3.41 -9.56 23.34
C GLY A 429 -4.88 -9.23 23.14
N TYR A 430 -5.19 -8.28 22.24
CA TYR A 430 -6.53 -7.87 21.87
C TYR A 430 -7.26 -8.94 21.06
N LEU A 431 -6.62 -9.47 20.00
CA LEU A 431 -7.20 -10.52 19.15
C LEU A 431 -7.53 -11.79 19.96
N GLY A 432 -6.56 -12.26 20.76
CA GLY A 432 -6.70 -13.47 21.57
C GLY A 432 -6.51 -14.77 20.77
N ARG A 433 -7.17 -15.84 21.22
CA ARG A 433 -7.06 -17.19 20.62
C ARG A 433 -8.32 -17.67 19.91
N SER A 434 -9.47 -17.06 20.17
CA SER A 434 -10.75 -17.44 19.56
C SER A 434 -10.94 -16.76 18.21
N GLU A 435 -11.80 -17.35 17.38
CA GLU A 435 -12.14 -16.89 16.02
C GLU A 435 -13.11 -15.71 15.97
N ARG A 436 -13.54 -15.17 17.13
CA ARG A 436 -14.49 -14.04 17.20
C ARG A 436 -14.11 -12.80 16.38
N VAL A 437 -12.82 -12.55 16.11
CA VAL A 437 -12.41 -11.42 15.25
C VAL A 437 -12.51 -11.81 13.79
N ASP A 438 -12.18 -13.05 13.47
CA ASP A 438 -12.29 -13.67 12.16
C ASP A 438 -13.76 -13.58 11.68
N ASP A 439 -14.73 -13.93 12.55
CA ASP A 439 -16.15 -13.78 12.28
C ASP A 439 -16.58 -12.31 12.17
N ALA A 440 -16.16 -11.47 13.12
CA ALA A 440 -16.55 -10.06 13.12
C ALA A 440 -16.08 -9.31 11.85
N LEU A 441 -14.84 -9.56 11.41
CA LEU A 441 -14.31 -8.94 10.20
C LEU A 441 -14.87 -9.56 8.91
N CYS A 442 -15.32 -10.81 8.95
CA CYS A 442 -16.13 -11.40 7.89
C CYS A 442 -17.45 -10.64 7.71
N ASP A 443 -18.17 -10.37 8.80
CA ASP A 443 -19.42 -9.58 8.76
C ASP A 443 -19.17 -8.15 8.29
N PHE A 444 -18.10 -7.50 8.77
CA PHE A 444 -17.72 -6.17 8.30
C PHE A 444 -17.43 -6.17 6.79
N ALA A 445 -16.64 -7.14 6.32
CA ALA A 445 -16.22 -7.22 4.92
C ALA A 445 -17.42 -7.31 3.97
N ARG A 446 -18.42 -8.13 4.31
CA ARG A 446 -19.67 -8.24 3.55
C ARG A 446 -20.41 -6.91 3.47
N ARG A 447 -20.66 -6.28 4.62
CA ARG A 447 -21.39 -5.00 4.69
C ARG A 447 -20.65 -3.88 3.96
N TYR A 448 -19.33 -3.87 4.03
CA TYR A 448 -18.51 -2.86 3.37
C TYR A 448 -18.35 -3.13 1.87
N ALA A 449 -18.47 -4.38 1.42
CA ALA A 449 -18.60 -4.71 0.00
C ALA A 449 -19.88 -4.11 -0.58
N ASP A 450 -21.01 -4.25 0.10
CA ASP A 450 -22.28 -3.62 -0.28
C ASP A 450 -22.12 -2.08 -0.37
N GLN A 451 -21.40 -1.47 0.59
CA GLN A 451 -21.10 -0.04 0.54
C GLN A 451 -20.23 0.34 -0.66
N THR A 452 -19.20 -0.45 -0.94
CA THR A 452 -18.27 -0.20 -2.06
C THR A 452 -19.01 -0.24 -3.39
N GLU A 453 -19.92 -1.20 -3.56
CA GLU A 453 -20.77 -1.31 -4.75
C GLU A 453 -21.75 -0.13 -4.87
N ALA A 454 -22.35 0.31 -3.75
CA ALA A 454 -23.21 1.49 -3.73
C ALA A 454 -22.44 2.78 -4.10
N ASP A 455 -21.23 2.97 -3.55
CA ASP A 455 -20.38 4.12 -3.86
C ASP A 455 -19.87 4.08 -5.31
N HIS A 456 -19.57 2.89 -5.83
CA HIS A 456 -19.21 2.70 -7.25
C HIS A 456 -20.40 3.04 -8.16
N ALA A 457 -21.61 2.61 -7.83
CA ALA A 457 -22.81 2.99 -8.57
C ALA A 457 -23.05 4.51 -8.55
N ALA A 458 -22.80 5.18 -7.42
CA ALA A 458 -22.85 6.64 -7.32
C ALA A 458 -21.79 7.32 -8.22
N LEU A 459 -20.58 6.74 -8.34
CA LEU A 459 -19.55 7.23 -9.26
C LEU A 459 -19.97 7.07 -10.72
N VAL A 460 -20.53 5.91 -11.09
CA VAL A 460 -21.05 5.66 -12.44
C VAL A 460 -22.15 6.67 -12.78
N ALA A 461 -23.12 6.87 -11.88
CA ALA A 461 -24.18 7.85 -12.07
C ALA A 461 -23.64 9.29 -12.20
N ALA A 462 -22.62 9.66 -11.40
CA ALA A 462 -21.96 10.96 -11.52
C ALA A 462 -21.26 11.17 -12.87
N VAL A 463 -20.68 10.12 -13.44
CA VAL A 463 -20.10 10.14 -14.79
C VAL A 463 -21.19 10.26 -15.86
N ASP A 464 -22.26 9.46 -15.76
CA ASP A 464 -23.33 9.42 -16.76
C ASP A 464 -24.11 10.75 -16.83
N CYS A 465 -24.22 11.49 -15.72
CA CYS A 465 -24.78 12.85 -15.69
C CYS A 465 -23.76 13.97 -15.95
N GLY A 466 -22.52 13.64 -16.32
CA GLY A 466 -21.49 14.61 -16.71
C GLY A 466 -20.82 15.38 -15.56
N ARG A 467 -21.02 14.99 -14.29
CA ARG A 467 -20.36 15.62 -13.13
C ARG A 467 -18.87 15.30 -13.02
N LEU A 468 -18.41 14.21 -13.65
CA LEU A 468 -17.01 13.79 -13.68
C LEU A 468 -16.59 13.41 -15.10
N PRO A 469 -15.41 13.85 -15.57
CA PRO A 469 -14.92 13.46 -16.88
C PRO A 469 -14.42 12.02 -16.85
N VAL A 470 -14.52 11.32 -17.98
CA VAL A 470 -14.14 9.90 -18.09
C VAL A 470 -13.48 9.60 -19.43
N GLU A 471 -12.47 8.73 -19.40
CA GLU A 471 -11.94 8.03 -20.57
C GLU A 471 -12.27 6.54 -20.40
N ARG A 472 -13.05 5.95 -21.31
CA ARG A 472 -13.49 4.55 -21.19
C ARG A 472 -12.51 3.60 -21.90
N GLY A 473 -12.28 2.42 -21.34
CA GLY A 473 -11.44 1.38 -21.95
C GLY A 473 -9.93 1.52 -21.72
N VAL A 474 -9.50 2.20 -20.64
CA VAL A 474 -8.08 2.58 -20.36
C VAL A 474 -7.61 2.18 -18.97
#